data_AF-A0AAJ2EVM4-F1
#
_entry.id   AF-A0AAJ2EVM4-F1
#
_cell.length_a   1.000
_cell.length_b   1.000
_cell.length_c   1.000
_cell.angle_alpha   90.00
_cell.angle_beta   90.00
_cell.angle_gamma   90.00
#
_symmetry.space_group_name_H-M   'P 1'
#
loop_
_entity.id
_entity.type
_entity.pdbx_description
1 polymer ?
#
loop_
_entity_poly.entity_id
_entity_poly.type
_entity_poly.pdbx_seq_one_letter_code
_entity_poly.pdbx_strand_id
1 'polypeptide(L)'
;MKLKVQAFLDGHWQDALSLTFAQPERLAESPCTSGYELSYLAEHYERLDSPFAVSISAAQRLSWNGQYSTGLPAFVYDLLPAGAARRWLEQRFGHERPAGWDPELFLLARCTPAPIGHLRIASAEWMAPKESRGFLRDEVVDRAEHFLEYAYEQGAAMGGATGAGGEAPKLLLTEDIHGKLHADAALADDRLALPDLLTAVPADIRQQEQRLPWLRMEQRLQEWGLW
;
A
#
# COMPACT_ATOMS: atom_id res chain seq x y z
N MET A 1 -3.90 0.79 21.71
CA MET A 1 -3.66 1.61 20.50
C MET A 1 -4.55 1.14 19.36
N LYS A 2 -5.07 2.05 18.53
CA LYS A 2 -5.95 1.73 17.40
C LYS A 2 -5.32 2.23 16.09
N LEU A 3 -5.25 1.37 15.07
CA LEU A 3 -4.87 1.71 13.70
C LEU A 3 -6.05 1.43 12.77
N LYS A 4 -6.17 2.23 11.70
CA LYS A 4 -7.16 2.01 10.66
C LYS A 4 -6.49 1.47 9.40
N VAL A 5 -7.04 0.40 8.86
CA VAL A 5 -6.74 -0.12 7.53
C VAL A 5 -7.73 0.53 6.57
N GLN A 6 -7.21 1.19 5.55
CA GLN A 6 -8.00 1.70 4.44
C GLN A 6 -7.92 0.77 3.24
N ALA A 7 -9.03 0.61 2.53
CA ALA A 7 -9.09 -0.06 1.24
C ALA A 7 -9.31 0.98 0.13
N PHE A 8 -8.62 0.84 -1.00
CA PHE A 8 -8.85 1.66 -2.18
C PHE A 8 -9.92 1.01 -3.05
N LEU A 9 -11.09 1.66 -3.15
CA LEU A 9 -12.26 1.19 -3.89
C LEU A 9 -12.92 2.36 -4.58
N ASP A 10 -13.44 2.14 -5.80
CA ASP A 10 -14.18 3.13 -6.56
C ASP A 10 -13.48 4.50 -6.69
N GLY A 11 -12.14 4.46 -6.80
CA GLY A 11 -11.30 5.65 -7.00
C GLY A 11 -10.98 6.45 -5.73
N HIS A 12 -11.33 5.96 -4.54
CA HIS A 12 -10.98 6.62 -3.29
C HIS A 12 -10.63 5.63 -2.17
N TRP A 13 -9.95 6.15 -1.14
CA TRP A 13 -9.65 5.39 0.07
C TRP A 13 -10.86 5.39 1.01
N GLN A 14 -11.18 4.20 1.53
CA GLN A 14 -12.27 3.98 2.47
C GLN A 14 -11.73 3.38 3.77
N ASP A 15 -12.15 3.87 4.93
CA ASP A 15 -11.84 3.27 6.23
C ASP A 15 -12.51 1.90 6.36
N ALA A 16 -11.78 0.84 6.05
CA ALA A 16 -12.35 -0.50 5.91
C ALA A 16 -12.39 -1.28 7.21
N LEU A 17 -11.28 -1.29 7.95
CA LEU A 17 -11.11 -2.15 9.12
C LEU A 17 -10.26 -1.45 10.18
N SER A 18 -10.57 -1.74 11.45
CA SER A 18 -9.76 -1.30 12.57
C SER A 18 -8.98 -2.44 13.21
N LEU A 19 -7.74 -2.12 13.59
CA LEU A 19 -6.85 -2.97 14.39
C LEU A 19 -6.67 -2.32 15.75
N THR A 20 -7.00 -3.04 16.83
CA THR A 20 -6.86 -2.53 18.20
C THR A 20 -5.92 -3.44 18.99
N PHE A 21 -4.78 -2.89 19.39
CA PHE A 21 -3.75 -3.54 20.18
C PHE A 21 -3.87 -3.12 21.64
N ALA A 22 -4.06 -4.09 22.54
CA ALA A 22 -4.20 -3.82 23.97
C ALA A 22 -2.87 -3.42 24.64
N GLN A 23 -1.73 -3.97 24.17
CA GLN A 23 -0.40 -3.78 24.74
C GLN A 23 0.58 -3.32 23.64
N PRO A 24 0.48 -2.07 23.16
CA PRO A 24 1.27 -1.57 22.05
C PRO A 24 2.79 -1.63 22.27
N GLU A 25 3.25 -1.74 23.52
CA GLU A 25 4.65 -1.85 23.91
C GLU A 25 5.27 -3.25 23.66
N ARG A 26 4.42 -4.28 23.49
CA ARG A 26 4.81 -5.68 23.31
C ARG A 26 3.97 -6.31 22.20
N LEU A 27 4.20 -5.88 20.96
CA LEU A 27 3.30 -6.18 19.85
C LEU A 27 3.09 -7.69 19.66
N ALA A 28 4.15 -8.49 19.66
CA ALA A 28 4.08 -9.93 19.42
C ALA A 28 3.18 -10.70 20.41
N GLU A 29 3.01 -10.17 21.63
CA GLU A 29 2.19 -10.77 22.69
C GLU A 29 0.89 -10.01 22.93
N SER A 30 0.72 -8.85 22.29
CA SER A 30 -0.45 -8.00 22.50
C SER A 30 -1.70 -8.70 21.98
N PRO A 31 -2.76 -8.82 22.81
CA PRO A 31 -4.09 -9.08 22.30
C PRO A 31 -4.45 -8.05 21.22
N CYS A 32 -4.94 -8.54 20.09
CA CYS A 32 -5.37 -7.75 18.95
C CYS A 32 -6.82 -8.08 18.63
N THR A 33 -7.65 -7.04 18.52
CA THR A 33 -9.00 -7.16 17.97
C THR A 33 -9.01 -6.49 16.61
N SER A 34 -9.52 -7.19 15.60
CA SER A 34 -9.67 -6.67 14.25
C SER A 34 -11.13 -6.78 13.78
N GLY A 35 -11.67 -5.73 13.18
CA GLY A 35 -13.07 -5.72 12.75
C GLY A 35 -13.36 -4.63 11.74
N TYR A 36 -14.23 -4.94 10.78
CA TYR A 36 -14.63 -3.98 9.78
C TYR A 36 -15.36 -2.80 10.41
N GLU A 37 -15.14 -1.61 9.87
CA GLU A 37 -15.87 -0.42 10.28
C GLU A 37 -17.34 -0.54 9.89
N LEU A 38 -18.24 -0.08 10.76
CA LEU A 38 -19.67 -0.21 10.55
C LEU A 38 -20.13 0.51 9.28
N SER A 39 -19.54 1.67 8.97
CA SER A 39 -19.81 2.42 7.74
C SER A 39 -19.43 1.62 6.49
N TYR A 40 -18.26 0.97 6.52
CA TYR A 40 -17.81 0.14 5.40
C TYR A 40 -18.68 -1.11 5.22
N LEU A 41 -19.08 -1.76 6.32
CA LEU A 41 -20.04 -2.86 6.25
C LEU A 41 -21.39 -2.42 5.68
N ALA A 42 -21.92 -1.27 6.13
CA ALA A 42 -23.20 -0.77 5.66
C ALA A 42 -23.18 -0.39 4.17
N GLU A 43 -22.04 0.10 3.67
CA GLU A 43 -21.86 0.41 2.25
C GLU A 43 -21.75 -0.85 1.38
N HIS A 44 -21.14 -1.92 1.91
CA HIS A 44 -20.77 -3.11 1.13
C HIS A 44 -21.53 -4.39 1.51
N TYR A 45 -22.58 -4.30 2.34
CA TYR A 45 -23.27 -5.46 2.92
C TYR A 45 -23.82 -6.44 1.88
N GLU A 46 -24.24 -5.95 0.72
CA GLU A 46 -24.77 -6.78 -0.37
C GLU A 46 -23.71 -7.72 -0.96
N ARG A 47 -22.43 -7.41 -0.77
CA ARG A 47 -21.31 -8.21 -1.28
C ARG A 47 -20.79 -9.22 -0.26
N LEU A 48 -21.34 -9.28 0.96
CA LEU A 48 -20.80 -10.07 2.07
C LEU A 48 -20.67 -11.57 1.74
N ASP A 49 -21.66 -12.14 1.06
CA ASP A 49 -21.66 -13.55 0.62
C ASP A 49 -21.18 -13.74 -0.83
N SER A 50 -20.69 -12.68 -1.47
CA SER A 50 -20.21 -12.72 -2.84
C SER A 50 -18.74 -13.19 -2.90
N PRO A 51 -18.34 -13.95 -3.95
CA PRO A 51 -16.92 -14.15 -4.23
C PRO A 51 -16.17 -12.83 -4.51
N PHE A 52 -16.92 -11.75 -4.83
CA PHE A 52 -16.40 -10.39 -5.02
C PHE A 52 -16.58 -9.51 -3.77
N ALA A 53 -16.74 -10.11 -2.59
CA ALA A 53 -16.72 -9.38 -1.32
C ALA A 53 -15.46 -8.53 -1.24
N VAL A 54 -15.61 -7.25 -0.91
CA VAL A 54 -14.51 -6.29 -0.74
C VAL A 54 -13.79 -6.49 0.60
N SER A 55 -13.28 -7.69 0.77
CA SER A 55 -12.60 -8.15 1.97
C SER A 55 -11.15 -7.66 2.01
N ILE A 56 -10.65 -7.31 3.19
CA ILE A 56 -9.24 -6.96 3.39
C ILE A 56 -8.29 -8.14 3.18
N SER A 57 -8.75 -9.39 3.34
CA SER A 57 -7.99 -10.58 2.93
C SER A 57 -8.91 -11.79 2.76
N ALA A 58 -8.42 -12.83 2.08
CA ALA A 58 -9.14 -14.09 1.93
C ALA A 58 -9.37 -14.81 3.29
N ALA A 59 -8.46 -14.65 4.25
CA ALA A 59 -8.55 -15.22 5.59
C ALA A 59 -9.43 -14.39 6.55
N GLN A 60 -9.65 -13.12 6.22
CA GLN A 60 -10.48 -12.20 6.98
C GLN A 60 -11.53 -11.57 6.06
N ARG A 61 -12.52 -12.38 5.68
CA ARG A 61 -13.63 -11.95 4.82
C ARG A 61 -14.48 -10.86 5.48
N LEU A 62 -15.11 -10.04 4.64
CA LEU A 62 -16.10 -9.06 5.04
C LEU A 62 -17.13 -9.71 5.97
N SER A 63 -17.27 -9.18 7.18
CA SER A 63 -18.10 -9.78 8.23
C SER A 63 -18.42 -8.77 9.32
N TRP A 64 -19.59 -8.93 9.92
CA TRP A 64 -20.02 -8.19 11.11
C TRP A 64 -19.27 -8.58 12.37
N ASN A 65 -18.64 -9.76 12.37
CA ASN A 65 -17.95 -10.28 13.53
C ASN A 65 -16.49 -9.81 13.55
N GLY A 66 -16.08 -9.28 14.70
CA GLY A 66 -14.66 -9.05 14.98
C GLY A 66 -13.89 -10.36 15.10
N GLN A 67 -12.60 -10.32 14.81
CA GLN A 67 -11.65 -11.38 15.06
C GLN A 67 -10.75 -11.00 16.23
N TYR A 68 -10.34 -12.03 16.97
CA TYR A 68 -9.41 -11.91 18.09
C TYR A 68 -8.16 -12.71 17.77
N SER A 69 -7.00 -12.07 17.89
CA SER A 69 -5.70 -12.69 17.69
C SER A 69 -4.70 -12.18 18.72
N THR A 70 -3.50 -12.74 18.70
CA THR A 70 -2.34 -12.22 19.43
C THR A 70 -1.35 -11.70 18.40
N GLY A 71 -0.83 -10.49 18.60
CA GLY A 71 0.05 -9.82 17.65
C GLY A 71 -0.67 -9.35 16.38
N LEU A 72 0.11 -9.25 15.30
CA LEU A 72 -0.39 -8.78 14.01
C LEU A 72 -1.23 -9.87 13.31
N PRO A 73 -2.43 -9.55 12.80
CA PRO A 73 -3.13 -10.43 11.88
C PRO A 73 -2.28 -10.72 10.63
N ALA A 74 -2.42 -11.91 10.06
CA ALA A 74 -1.53 -12.40 9.00
C ALA A 74 -1.38 -11.44 7.81
N PHE A 75 -2.49 -10.84 7.33
CA PHE A 75 -2.47 -9.92 6.18
C PHE A 75 -1.63 -8.65 6.43
N VAL A 76 -1.42 -8.27 7.69
CA VAL A 76 -0.66 -7.06 8.03
C VAL A 76 0.82 -7.24 7.72
N TYR A 77 1.33 -8.47 7.76
CA TYR A 77 2.73 -8.75 7.39
C TYR A 77 3.01 -8.48 5.91
N ASP A 78 1.99 -8.56 5.04
CA ASP A 78 2.13 -8.20 3.62
C ASP A 78 2.22 -6.69 3.40
N LEU A 79 1.80 -5.88 4.40
CA LEU A 79 1.90 -4.42 4.36
C LEU A 79 3.23 -3.91 4.95
N LEU A 80 3.80 -4.67 5.89
CA LEU A 80 5.01 -4.27 6.60
C LEU A 80 6.23 -4.23 5.68
N PRO A 81 7.11 -3.20 5.81
CA PRO A 81 8.39 -3.22 5.14
C PRO A 81 9.27 -4.36 5.68
N ALA A 82 10.04 -4.98 4.79
CA ALA A 82 10.94 -6.09 5.12
C ALA A 82 12.37 -5.87 4.62
N GLY A 83 13.31 -6.71 5.09
CA GLY A 83 14.66 -6.78 4.56
C GLY A 83 15.49 -5.50 4.71
N ALA A 84 16.24 -5.14 3.66
CA ALA A 84 17.13 -3.97 3.66
C ALA A 84 16.36 -2.66 3.86
N ALA A 85 15.16 -2.58 3.31
CA ALA A 85 14.32 -1.44 3.45
C ALA A 85 13.81 -1.21 4.88
N ARG A 86 13.38 -2.27 5.57
CA ARG A 86 13.04 -2.20 6.99
C ARG A 86 14.18 -1.61 7.81
N ARG A 87 15.41 -2.11 7.61
CA ARG A 87 16.60 -1.62 8.31
C ARG A 87 16.85 -0.13 8.06
N TRP A 88 16.68 0.31 6.81
CA TRP A 88 16.83 1.72 6.46
C TRP A 88 15.76 2.59 7.12
N LEU A 89 14.49 2.16 7.09
CA LEU A 89 13.37 2.86 7.72
C LEU A 89 13.52 2.97 9.24
N GLU A 90 13.99 1.89 9.88
CA GLU A 90 14.32 1.89 11.32
C GLU A 90 15.42 2.90 11.64
N GLN A 91 16.49 2.97 10.84
CA GLN A 91 17.55 3.96 11.03
C GLN A 91 17.06 5.40 10.78
N ARG A 92 16.23 5.59 9.75
CA ARG A 92 15.75 6.91 9.34
C ARG A 92 14.72 7.48 10.30
N PHE A 93 13.74 6.70 10.72
CA PHE A 93 12.56 7.15 11.46
C PHE A 93 12.47 6.61 12.89
N GLY A 94 13.33 5.68 13.29
CA GLY A 94 13.27 5.08 14.63
C GLY A 94 13.37 6.10 15.77
N HIS A 95 13.96 7.28 15.52
CA HIS A 95 14.04 8.40 16.45
C HIS A 95 12.70 9.13 16.65
N GLU A 96 11.75 9.01 15.71
CA GLU A 96 10.39 9.55 15.79
C GLU A 96 9.45 8.63 16.60
N ARG A 97 9.90 7.43 16.97
CA ARG A 97 9.06 6.43 17.65
C ARG A 97 8.57 6.93 19.01
N PRO A 98 7.26 6.97 19.26
CA PRO A 98 6.71 7.32 20.57
C PRO A 98 7.18 6.35 21.67
N ALA A 99 7.35 6.87 22.89
CA ALA A 99 7.66 6.04 24.05
C ALA A 99 6.55 5.01 24.30
N GLY A 100 6.93 3.77 24.60
CA GLY A 100 5.98 2.68 24.87
C GLY A 100 5.36 2.05 23.62
N TRP A 101 5.84 2.36 22.41
CA TRP A 101 5.42 1.65 21.20
C TRP A 101 6.44 0.60 20.81
N ASP A 102 5.99 -0.58 20.42
CA ASP A 102 6.82 -1.59 19.77
C ASP A 102 7.39 -1.03 18.44
N PRO A 103 8.66 -1.31 18.08
CA PRO A 103 9.25 -0.86 16.82
C PRO A 103 8.44 -1.26 15.58
N GLU A 104 7.89 -2.46 15.54
CA GLU A 104 7.13 -2.96 14.39
C GLU A 104 5.76 -2.28 14.29
N LEU A 105 5.12 -1.98 15.43
CA LEU A 105 3.88 -1.20 15.47
C LEU A 105 4.10 0.23 14.98
N PHE A 106 5.23 0.84 15.37
CA PHE A 106 5.63 2.15 14.88
C PHE A 106 5.87 2.14 13.37
N LEU A 107 6.65 1.19 12.84
CA LEU A 107 6.89 1.08 11.40
C LEU A 107 5.59 0.85 10.62
N LEU A 108 4.68 0.02 11.15
CA LEU A 108 3.36 -0.17 10.55
C LEU A 108 2.61 1.16 10.42
N ALA A 109 2.51 1.92 11.52
CA ALA A 109 1.78 3.19 11.53
C ALA A 109 2.47 4.28 10.69
N ARG A 110 3.79 4.29 10.65
CA ARG A 110 4.59 5.37 10.04
C ARG A 110 4.89 5.14 8.56
N CYS A 111 5.18 3.89 8.20
CA CYS A 111 5.83 3.53 6.93
C CYS A 111 4.96 2.70 6.00
N THR A 112 3.66 2.59 6.26
CA THR A 112 2.71 1.94 5.34
C THR A 112 1.57 2.85 4.83
N PRO A 113 1.82 4.13 4.47
CA PRO A 113 0.80 4.99 3.89
C PRO A 113 0.50 4.67 2.40
N ALA A 114 1.38 3.96 1.70
CA ALA A 114 1.14 3.47 0.34
C ALA A 114 1.90 2.16 0.07
N PRO A 115 1.54 1.04 0.71
CA PRO A 115 2.12 -0.24 0.38
C PRO A 115 1.54 -0.73 -0.96
N ILE A 116 2.16 -1.75 -1.54
CA ILE A 116 1.68 -2.34 -2.80
C ILE A 116 0.28 -2.92 -2.59
N GLY A 117 -0.62 -2.61 -3.51
CA GLY A 117 -2.00 -3.09 -3.54
C GLY A 117 -2.99 -1.98 -3.16
N HIS A 118 -4.21 -2.40 -2.78
CA HIS A 118 -5.31 -1.49 -2.46
C HIS A 118 -5.56 -1.41 -0.95
N LEU A 119 -4.55 -1.66 -0.12
CA LEU A 119 -4.67 -1.53 1.33
C LEU A 119 -3.60 -0.57 1.83
N ARG A 120 -3.89 0.20 2.87
CA ARG A 120 -2.88 1.01 3.58
C ARG A 120 -3.24 1.16 5.04
N ILE A 121 -2.30 1.60 5.87
CA ILE A 121 -2.60 2.07 7.22
C ILE A 121 -2.82 3.59 7.18
N ALA A 122 -4.02 4.02 7.55
CA ALA A 122 -4.32 5.44 7.66
C ALA A 122 -3.59 6.03 8.86
N SER A 123 -2.84 7.10 8.62
CA SER A 123 -1.94 7.70 9.58
C SER A 123 -1.99 9.22 9.47
N ALA A 124 -2.93 9.82 10.22
CA ALA A 124 -3.19 11.27 10.15
C ALA A 124 -1.96 12.12 10.51
N GLU A 125 -1.07 11.62 11.36
CA GLU A 125 0.15 12.31 11.80
C GLU A 125 1.24 12.31 10.73
N TRP A 126 1.25 11.31 9.84
CA TRP A 126 2.39 10.98 8.99
C TRP A 126 2.10 11.02 7.49
N MET A 127 0.83 11.25 7.11
CA MET A 127 0.35 11.37 5.74
C MET A 127 0.18 12.83 5.27
N ALA A 128 0.78 13.81 5.96
CA ALA A 128 0.71 15.19 5.51
C ALA A 128 1.31 15.33 4.09
N PRO A 129 0.61 15.96 3.12
CA PRO A 129 1.14 16.20 1.79
C PRO A 129 2.42 17.01 1.91
N LYS A 130 3.51 16.52 1.33
CA LYS A 130 4.73 17.30 1.14
C LYS A 130 4.73 17.85 -0.28
N GLU A 131 5.29 19.03 -0.47
CA GLU A 131 5.52 19.54 -1.82
C GLU A 131 6.47 18.58 -2.55
N SER A 132 5.92 17.84 -3.52
CA SER A 132 6.69 16.92 -4.37
C SER A 132 7.06 17.61 -5.68
N ARG A 133 8.30 17.39 -6.12
CA ARG A 133 8.82 17.77 -7.42
C ARG A 133 8.62 16.59 -8.35
N GLY A 134 7.88 16.82 -9.43
CA GLY A 134 7.75 15.85 -10.52
C GLY A 134 8.94 15.92 -11.48
N PHE A 135 9.33 14.77 -12.01
CA PHE A 135 10.40 14.60 -12.99
C PHE A 135 9.84 14.08 -14.30
N LEU A 136 10.41 14.51 -15.43
CA LEU A 136 10.12 13.85 -16.70
C LEU A 136 10.75 12.44 -16.71
N ARG A 137 10.15 11.54 -17.50
CA ARG A 137 10.67 10.16 -17.63
C ARG A 137 12.14 10.13 -18.08
N ASP A 138 12.51 10.97 -19.04
CA ASP A 138 13.89 11.08 -19.51
C ASP A 138 14.84 11.60 -18.41
N GLU A 139 14.37 12.50 -17.53
CA GLU A 139 15.19 12.96 -16.39
C GLU A 139 15.42 11.85 -15.36
N VAL A 140 14.44 10.97 -15.15
CA VAL A 140 14.59 9.79 -14.27
C VAL A 140 15.62 8.81 -14.83
N VAL A 141 15.65 8.63 -16.16
CA VAL A 141 16.60 7.73 -16.83
C VAL A 141 18.00 8.34 -16.88
N ASP A 142 18.12 9.58 -17.34
CA ASP A 142 19.41 10.24 -17.62
C ASP A 142 20.10 10.76 -16.35
N ARG A 143 19.33 11.03 -15.28
CA ARG A 143 19.84 11.58 -14.01
C ARG A 143 19.37 10.77 -12.81
N ALA A 144 19.42 9.45 -12.95
CA ALA A 144 18.98 8.50 -11.94
C ALA A 144 19.51 8.84 -10.54
N GLU A 145 20.79 9.18 -10.37
CA GLU A 145 21.37 9.47 -9.04
C GLU A 145 20.70 10.64 -8.32
N HIS A 146 20.50 11.78 -8.99
CA HIS A 146 19.84 12.95 -8.42
C HIS A 146 18.36 12.68 -8.11
N PHE A 147 17.71 11.90 -8.97
CA PHE A 147 16.33 11.48 -8.75
C PHE A 147 16.21 10.53 -7.56
N LEU A 148 17.11 9.56 -7.44
CA LEU A 148 17.16 8.62 -6.32
C LEU A 148 17.35 9.37 -5.00
N GLU A 149 18.32 10.29 -4.94
CA GLU A 149 18.59 11.10 -3.76
C GLU A 149 17.35 11.91 -3.34
N TYR A 150 16.72 12.60 -4.29
CA TYR A 150 15.47 13.33 -4.06
C TYR A 150 14.33 12.41 -3.60
N ALA A 151 14.15 11.26 -4.26
CA ALA A 151 13.13 10.28 -3.91
C ALA A 151 13.33 9.77 -2.47
N TYR A 152 14.57 9.49 -2.05
CA TYR A 152 14.86 9.12 -0.67
C TYR A 152 14.55 10.24 0.34
N GLU A 153 14.84 11.50 0.00
CA GLU A 153 14.50 12.66 0.84
C GLU A 153 12.98 12.82 1.02
N GLN A 154 12.20 12.58 -0.03
CA GLN A 154 10.73 12.65 0.01
C GLN A 154 10.08 11.43 0.64
N GLY A 155 10.85 10.38 0.93
CA GLY A 155 10.33 9.16 1.54
C GLY A 155 9.77 8.16 0.52
N ALA A 156 10.31 8.09 -0.69
CA ALA A 156 9.97 7.05 -1.68
C ALA A 156 10.20 5.62 -1.15
N ALA A 157 11.09 5.46 -0.16
CA ALA A 157 11.26 4.20 0.57
C ALA A 157 10.06 3.84 1.49
N MET A 158 9.15 4.79 1.73
CA MET A 158 7.90 4.64 2.49
C MET A 158 6.73 4.20 1.60
N GLY A 159 6.76 4.54 0.31
CA GLY A 159 5.69 4.25 -0.64
C GLY A 159 5.81 2.87 -1.27
N GLY A 160 5.82 1.79 -0.47
CA GLY A 160 5.60 0.44 -0.98
C GLY A 160 6.72 -0.19 -1.82
N ALA A 161 7.76 0.57 -2.19
CA ALA A 161 8.98 0.05 -2.82
C ALA A 161 9.71 -1.02 -1.99
N THR A 162 9.28 -1.12 -0.73
CA THR A 162 9.81 -1.94 0.35
C THR A 162 8.81 -2.97 0.87
N GLY A 163 7.55 -2.91 0.40
CA GLY A 163 6.52 -3.94 0.55
C GLY A 163 6.54 -4.98 -0.59
N ALA A 164 7.18 -4.68 -1.73
CA ALA A 164 7.63 -5.70 -2.66
C ALA A 164 8.81 -6.44 -2.01
N GLY A 165 8.55 -7.55 -1.32
CA GLY A 165 9.61 -8.41 -0.78
C GLY A 165 10.77 -8.61 -1.77
N GLY A 166 12.00 -8.44 -1.29
CA GLY A 166 13.22 -8.60 -2.09
C GLY A 166 14.42 -7.80 -1.53
N GLU A 167 15.64 -8.24 -1.83
CA GLU A 167 16.88 -7.54 -1.42
C GLU A 167 17.29 -6.39 -2.36
N ALA A 168 16.81 -6.39 -3.61
CA ALA A 168 17.16 -5.37 -4.59
C ALA A 168 16.36 -4.06 -4.35
N PRO A 169 16.99 -2.88 -4.41
CA PRO A 169 16.30 -1.61 -4.23
C PRO A 169 15.33 -1.38 -5.39
N LYS A 170 14.04 -1.32 -5.07
CA LYS A 170 12.98 -0.90 -5.99
C LYS A 170 12.48 0.48 -5.56
N LEU A 171 11.97 1.26 -6.50
CA LEU A 171 11.27 2.51 -6.25
C LEU A 171 9.92 2.46 -6.95
N LEU A 172 8.85 2.76 -6.21
CA LEU A 172 7.53 2.97 -6.79
C LEU A 172 7.40 4.45 -7.11
N LEU A 173 6.93 4.73 -8.32
CA LEU A 173 6.72 6.07 -8.83
C LEU A 173 5.26 6.21 -9.23
N THR A 174 4.73 7.42 -9.02
CA THR A 174 3.38 7.78 -9.44
C THR A 174 3.43 8.91 -10.43
N GLU A 175 2.69 8.76 -11.53
CA GLU A 175 2.53 9.80 -12.54
C GLU A 175 1.45 10.80 -12.10
N ASP A 176 1.69 12.08 -12.30
CA ASP A 176 0.68 13.12 -12.12
C ASP A 176 -0.12 13.36 -13.41
N ILE A 177 -1.20 14.14 -13.31
CA ILE A 177 -2.03 14.55 -14.45
C ILE A 177 -1.29 15.34 -15.55
N HIS A 178 -0.04 15.73 -15.31
CA HIS A 178 0.82 16.44 -16.25
C HIS A 178 1.92 15.55 -16.86
N GLY A 179 1.87 14.24 -16.60
CA GLY A 179 2.82 13.26 -17.13
C GLY A 179 4.18 13.26 -16.43
N LYS A 180 4.28 13.85 -15.23
CA LYS A 180 5.52 13.85 -14.44
C LYS A 180 5.50 12.75 -13.40
N LEU A 181 6.65 12.12 -13.20
CA LEU A 181 6.87 11.06 -12.23
C LEU A 181 7.28 11.64 -10.86
N HIS A 182 6.63 11.16 -9.82
CA HIS A 182 6.89 11.47 -8.42
C HIS A 182 7.24 10.19 -7.67
N ALA A 183 7.96 10.32 -6.55
CA ALA A 183 8.02 9.23 -5.58
C ALA A 183 6.62 8.84 -5.12
N ASP A 184 6.32 7.55 -5.05
CA ASP A 184 5.03 7.09 -4.51
C ASP A 184 4.86 7.53 -3.05
N ALA A 185 3.61 7.77 -2.64
CA ALA A 185 3.20 8.44 -1.40
C ALA A 185 3.60 9.93 -1.25
N ALA A 186 4.31 10.55 -2.20
CA ALA A 186 4.66 11.98 -2.13
C ALA A 186 3.59 12.87 -2.76
N LEU A 187 2.83 12.34 -3.73
CA LEU A 187 1.76 13.06 -4.41
C LEU A 187 0.43 12.87 -3.67
N ALA A 188 -0.34 13.94 -3.54
CA ALA A 188 -1.68 13.87 -2.95
C ALA A 188 -2.62 13.02 -3.82
N ASP A 189 -3.51 12.25 -3.17
CA ASP A 189 -4.40 11.29 -3.82
C ASP A 189 -5.27 11.94 -4.95
N ASP A 190 -5.61 13.22 -4.82
CA ASP A 190 -6.40 14.01 -5.78
C ASP A 190 -5.63 14.49 -7.01
N ARG A 191 -4.31 14.30 -7.03
CA ARG A 191 -3.41 14.71 -8.11
C ARG A 191 -2.78 13.54 -8.84
N LEU A 192 -3.03 12.32 -8.38
CA LEU A 192 -2.61 11.10 -9.06
C LEU A 192 -3.26 11.09 -10.44
N ALA A 193 -2.47 10.93 -11.49
CA ALA A 193 -3.02 10.27 -12.66
C ALA A 193 -3.29 8.84 -12.19
N LEU A 194 -4.56 8.51 -11.94
CA LEU A 194 -4.95 7.11 -11.82
C LEU A 194 -4.36 6.44 -13.07
N PRO A 195 -3.46 5.47 -12.92
CA PRO A 195 -3.04 4.76 -14.10
C PRO A 195 -4.32 4.17 -14.68
N ASP A 196 -4.54 4.38 -15.98
CA ASP A 196 -5.43 3.58 -16.81
C ASP A 196 -4.95 2.11 -16.87
N LEU A 197 -4.29 1.60 -15.81
CA LEU A 197 -3.95 0.20 -15.65
C LEU A 197 -5.25 -0.56 -15.38
N LEU A 198 -5.79 -1.06 -16.49
CA LEU A 198 -6.90 -2.01 -16.67
C LEU A 198 -8.25 -1.41 -17.12
N THR A 199 -8.34 -0.16 -17.56
CA THR A 199 -9.56 0.31 -18.25
C THR A 199 -9.65 -0.24 -19.69
N ALA A 200 -8.50 -0.51 -20.32
CA ALA A 200 -8.40 -1.09 -21.66
C ALA A 200 -7.92 -2.55 -21.68
N VAL A 201 -8.47 -3.43 -20.83
CA VAL A 201 -8.28 -4.88 -21.02
C VAL A 201 -9.15 -5.33 -22.21
N PRO A 202 -8.56 -5.79 -23.34
CA PRO A 202 -9.33 -6.32 -24.46
C PRO A 202 -10.29 -7.41 -23.99
N ALA A 203 -11.49 -7.48 -24.59
CA ALA A 203 -12.53 -8.42 -24.18
C ALA A 203 -12.04 -9.89 -24.17
N ASP A 204 -11.09 -10.17 -25.05
CA ASP A 204 -10.40 -11.44 -25.29
C ASP A 204 -9.55 -11.89 -24.08
N ILE A 205 -9.02 -10.96 -23.28
CA ILE A 205 -8.30 -11.27 -22.03
C ILE A 205 -9.29 -11.53 -20.88
N ARG A 206 -10.44 -10.83 -20.84
CA ARG A 206 -11.49 -11.08 -19.83
C ARG A 206 -12.12 -12.47 -19.95
N GLN A 207 -12.05 -13.08 -21.13
CA GLN A 207 -12.64 -14.39 -21.42
C GLN A 207 -11.66 -15.57 -21.30
N GLN A 208 -10.37 -15.33 -21.02
CA GLN A 208 -9.42 -16.43 -20.79
C GLN A 208 -9.49 -16.96 -19.34
N GLU A 209 -10.13 -18.12 -19.17
CA GLU A 209 -10.23 -18.85 -17.89
C GLU A 209 -8.92 -19.52 -17.43
N GLN A 210 -7.82 -19.42 -18.18
CA GLN A 210 -6.55 -20.05 -17.83
C GLN A 210 -5.44 -19.03 -17.60
N ARG A 211 -4.85 -19.09 -16.39
CA ARG A 211 -3.77 -18.24 -15.84
C ARG A 211 -2.81 -17.71 -16.89
N LEU A 212 -2.73 -16.38 -16.99
CA LEU A 212 -1.72 -15.67 -17.79
C LEU A 212 -0.30 -16.10 -17.35
N PRO A 213 0.54 -16.63 -18.27
CA PRO A 213 1.94 -16.90 -17.99
C PRO A 213 2.71 -15.58 -18.02
N TRP A 214 3.02 -15.05 -16.84
CA TRP A 214 3.63 -13.73 -16.59
C TRP A 214 5.01 -13.49 -17.24
N LEU A 215 5.66 -14.52 -17.81
CA LEU A 215 7.03 -14.43 -18.27
C LEU A 215 7.26 -13.71 -19.63
N ARG A 216 6.21 -13.23 -20.32
CA ARG A 216 6.32 -12.57 -21.64
C ARG A 216 5.38 -11.37 -21.80
N MET A 217 5.07 -10.66 -20.72
CA MET A 217 4.11 -9.55 -20.75
C MET A 217 4.49 -8.48 -21.78
N GLU A 218 5.74 -8.04 -21.81
CA GLU A 218 6.20 -7.03 -22.78
C GLU A 218 6.02 -7.47 -24.23
N GLN A 219 6.37 -8.73 -24.54
CA GLN A 219 6.25 -9.30 -25.88
C GLN A 219 4.77 -9.37 -26.33
N ARG A 220 3.89 -9.72 -25.40
CA ARG A 220 2.43 -9.80 -25.63
C ARG A 220 1.80 -8.41 -25.78
N LEU A 221 2.27 -7.42 -25.01
CA LEU A 221 1.78 -6.04 -25.11
C LEU A 221 2.13 -5.42 -26.48
N GLN A 222 3.31 -5.71 -27.02
CA GLN A 222 3.69 -5.34 -28.38
C GLN A 222 2.82 -6.06 -29.44
N GLU A 223 2.60 -7.37 -29.28
CA GLU A 223 1.72 -8.15 -30.19
C GLU A 223 0.27 -7.62 -30.20
N TRP A 224 -0.18 -7.05 -29.09
CA TRP A 224 -1.51 -6.46 -28.94
C TRP A 224 -1.58 -4.95 -29.24
N GLY A 225 -0.46 -4.32 -29.61
CA GLY A 225 -0.42 -2.91 -30.00
C GLY A 225 -0.66 -1.93 -28.85
N LEU A 226 -0.36 -2.34 -27.61
CA LEU A 226 -0.56 -1.55 -26.38
C LEU A 226 0.76 -0.98 -25.83
N TRP A 227 1.89 -1.25 -26.50
CA TRP A 227 3.25 -0.77 -26.20
C TRP A 227 4.08 -0.67 -27.48
#